data_AF-A0A832CBS0-F1
#
_entry.id   AF-A0A832CBS0-F1
#
_cell.length_a   1.000
_cell.length_b   1.000
_cell.length_c   1.000
_cell.angle_alpha   90.00
_cell.angle_beta   90.00
_cell.angle_gamma   90.00
#
_symmetry.space_group_name_H-M   'P 1'
#
loop_
_entity.id
_entity.type
_entity.pdbx_description
1 polymer ?
#
loop_
_entity_poly.entity_id
_entity_poly.type
_entity_poly.pdbx_seq_one_letter_code
_entity_poly.pdbx_strand_id
1 'polypeptide(L)'
;MKNFPNVKVVDHPLAQEILTTLRDKNTGQIAFRKGLVKLGRLIALEIARTMDYQEVEVETPTGMKAKGIKLTDAEHVMIVNVLRAAVPFVEGMLKIFPAARPRIISAKRLEEGTAAA
;
A
#
# COMPACT_ATOMS: atom_id res chain seq x y z
N MET A 1 -19.19 11.82 7.94
CA MET A 1 -18.79 11.58 6.54
C MET A 1 -19.98 10.99 5.82
N LYS A 2 -20.39 11.56 4.68
CA LYS A 2 -21.50 11.03 3.87
C LYS A 2 -21.16 9.59 3.44
N ASN A 3 -22.11 8.67 3.61
CA ASN A 3 -22.02 7.22 3.38
C ASN A 3 -21.27 6.81 2.10
N PHE A 4 -20.01 6.38 2.23
CA PHE A 4 -19.36 5.58 1.20
C PHE A 4 -19.21 4.15 1.73
N PRO A 5 -20.08 3.20 1.35
CA PRO A 5 -20.13 1.86 1.96
C PRO A 5 -18.83 1.06 1.76
N ASN A 6 -18.04 1.37 0.73
CA ASN A 6 -16.84 0.64 0.36
C ASN A 6 -15.54 1.43 0.64
N VAL A 7 -15.60 2.43 1.53
CA VAL A 7 -14.42 3.23 1.89
C VAL A 7 -13.99 2.91 3.31
N LYS A 8 -12.76 2.42 3.43
CA LYS A 8 -12.08 2.25 4.72
C LYS A 8 -11.09 3.39 4.92
N VAL A 9 -11.29 4.18 5.96
CA VAL A 9 -10.36 5.24 6.36
C VAL A 9 -9.27 4.62 7.23
N VAL A 10 -8.00 4.83 6.87
CA VAL A 10 -6.87 4.40 7.69
C VAL A 10 -6.47 5.53 8.64
N ASP A 11 -6.83 5.40 9.91
CA ASP A 11 -6.71 6.42 10.95
C ASP A 11 -5.54 6.19 11.92
N HIS A 12 -4.65 5.24 11.61
CA HIS A 12 -3.46 4.98 12.42
C HIS A 12 -2.61 6.27 12.62
N PRO A 13 -2.20 6.63 13.85
CA PRO A 13 -1.50 7.89 14.13
C PRO A 13 -0.26 8.14 13.27
N LEU A 14 0.55 7.09 13.05
CA LEU A 14 1.71 7.16 12.16
C LEU A 14 1.35 7.51 10.70
N ALA A 15 0.22 7.00 10.19
CA ALA A 15 -0.25 7.35 8.84
C ALA A 15 -0.69 8.82 8.79
N GLN A 16 -1.31 9.33 9.85
CA GLN A 16 -1.73 10.73 9.95
C GLN A 16 -0.55 11.69 10.05
N GLU A 17 0.51 11.34 10.78
CA GLU A 17 1.75 12.11 10.84
C GLU A 17 2.43 12.19 9.46
N ILE A 18 2.55 11.06 8.77
CA ILE A 18 3.09 11.01 7.40
C ILE A 18 2.24 11.85 6.46
N LEU A 19 0.91 11.73 6.55
CA LEU A 19 -0.01 12.53 5.74
C LEU A 19 0.13 14.03 6.01
N THR A 20 0.37 14.42 7.27
CA THR A 20 0.64 15.81 7.64
C THR A 20 1.89 16.33 6.95
N THR A 21 2.97 15.54 6.96
CA THR A 21 4.21 15.87 6.24
C THR A 21 3.97 15.99 4.73
N LEU A 22 3.21 15.07 4.13
CA LEU A 22 2.89 15.11 2.70
C LEU A 22 2.01 16.31 2.30
N ARG A 23 1.22 16.85 3.25
CA ARG A 23 0.36 18.03 3.03
C ARG A 23 1.11 19.35 3.21
N ASP A 24 2.21 19.37 3.95
CA ASP A 24 2.99 20.59 4.14
C ASP A 24 3.67 21.01 2.82
N LYS A 25 3.34 22.24 2.37
CA LYS A 25 3.92 22.85 1.17
C LYS A 25 5.43 23.05 1.24
N ASN A 26 6.00 23.07 2.45
CA ASN A 26 7.43 23.24 2.68
C ASN A 26 8.19 21.90 2.57
N THR A 27 7.50 20.77 2.45
CA THR A 27 8.12 19.44 2.32
C THR A 27 8.85 19.32 1.00
N GLY A 28 10.18 19.23 1.08
CA GLY A 28 11.03 19.01 -0.10
C GLY A 28 10.77 17.66 -0.78
N GLN A 29 11.09 17.59 -2.08
CA GLN A 29 10.78 16.43 -2.92
C GLN A 29 11.31 15.08 -2.38
N ILE A 30 12.49 15.08 -1.76
CA ILE A 30 13.09 13.86 -1.19
C ILE A 30 12.26 13.36 0.01
N ALA A 31 11.88 14.27 0.91
CA ALA A 31 11.06 13.94 2.06
C ALA A 31 9.66 13.48 1.63
N PHE A 32 9.08 14.14 0.62
CA PHE A 32 7.80 13.74 0.03
C PHE A 32 7.82 12.32 -0.53
N ARG A 33 8.83 11.98 -1.35
CA ARG A 33 9.00 10.62 -1.89
C ARG A 33 9.15 9.58 -0.79
N LYS A 34 10.00 9.85 0.22
CA LYS A 34 10.16 8.96 1.38
C LYS A 34 8.85 8.79 2.17
N GLY A 35 8.08 9.87 2.34
CA GLY A 35 6.77 9.84 2.98
C GLY A 35 5.78 8.94 2.24
N LEU A 36 5.70 9.04 0.91
CA LEU A 36 4.87 8.17 0.10
C LEU A 36 5.25 6.69 0.22
N VAL A 37 6.55 6.35 0.25
CA VAL A 37 7.00 4.97 0.47
C VAL A 37 6.54 4.46 1.84
N LYS A 38 6.70 5.27 2.90
CA LYS A 38 6.24 4.91 4.25
C LYS A 38 4.72 4.71 4.29
N LEU A 39 3.96 5.61 3.66
CA LEU A 39 2.51 5.51 3.61
C LEU A 39 2.06 4.26 2.84
N GLY A 40 2.69 3.96 1.70
CA GLY A 40 2.39 2.74 0.92
C GLY A 40 2.57 1.45 1.73
N ARG A 41 3.59 1.38 2.59
CA ARG A 41 3.77 0.25 3.51
C ARG A 41 2.63 0.14 4.52
N LEU A 42 2.23 1.25 5.14
CA LEU A 42 1.15 1.23 6.13
C LEU A 42 -0.19 0.83 5.51
N ILE A 43 -0.50 1.36 4.32
CA ILE A 43 -1.72 0.98 3.61
C ILE A 43 -1.68 -0.49 3.21
N ALA A 44 -0.55 -1.00 2.72
CA ALA A 44 -0.42 -2.41 2.38
C ALA A 44 -0.60 -3.33 3.61
N LEU A 45 -0.09 -2.96 4.79
CA LEU A 45 -0.33 -3.68 6.03
C LEU A 45 -1.82 -3.70 6.40
N GLU A 46 -2.52 -2.60 6.19
CA GLU A 46 -3.96 -2.53 6.49
C GLU A 46 -4.80 -3.33 5.49
N ILE A 47 -4.36 -3.42 4.22
CA ILE A 47 -4.95 -4.33 3.21
C ILE A 47 -4.71 -5.80 3.60
N ALA A 48 -3.54 -6.15 4.12
CA ALA A 48 -3.24 -7.53 4.52
C ALA A 48 -4.21 -8.08 5.59
N ARG A 49 -4.88 -7.21 6.37
CA ARG A 49 -5.91 -7.62 7.33
C ARG A 49 -7.17 -8.18 6.69
N THR A 50 -7.40 -7.91 5.41
CA THR A 50 -8.59 -8.39 4.68
C THR A 50 -8.28 -9.60 3.80
N MET A 51 -7.08 -10.16 3.89
CA MET A 51 -6.65 -11.30 3.10
C MET A 51 -6.96 -12.61 3.80
N ASP A 52 -7.30 -13.62 3.00
CA ASP A 52 -7.47 -14.98 3.48
C ASP A 52 -6.12 -15.60 3.86
N TYR A 53 -6.17 -16.49 4.85
CA TYR A 53 -5.03 -17.23 5.34
C TYR A 53 -5.44 -18.66 5.72
N GLN A 54 -4.45 -19.54 5.76
CA GLN A 54 -4.61 -20.90 6.27
C GLN A 54 -3.77 -21.11 7.53
N GLU A 55 -4.28 -21.91 8.46
CA GLU A 55 -3.48 -22.41 9.59
C GLU A 55 -2.45 -23.42 9.08
N VAL A 56 -1.23 -23.31 9.59
CA VAL A 56 -0.14 -24.23 9.29
C VAL A 56 0.54 -24.69 10.56
N GLU A 57 1.12 -25.87 10.55
CA GLU A 57 1.95 -26.38 11.64
C GLU A 57 3.42 -26.32 11.24
N VAL A 58 4.27 -25.76 12.10
CA VAL A 58 5.72 -25.64 11.88
C VAL A 58 6.48 -26.24 13.06
N GLU A 59 7.66 -26.78 12.78
CA GLU A 59 8.59 -27.22 13.82
C GLU A 59 9.50 -26.05 14.23
N THR A 60 9.56 -25.76 15.53
CA THR A 60 10.43 -24.71 16.07
C THR A 60 11.86 -25.22 16.24
N PRO A 61 12.88 -24.34 16.36
CA PRO A 61 14.24 -24.77 16.66
C PRO A 61 14.40 -25.56 17.98
N THR A 62 13.39 -25.53 18.86
CA THR A 62 13.35 -26.32 20.10
C THR A 62 12.73 -27.72 19.91
N GLY A 63 12.41 -28.12 18.67
CA GLY A 63 11.82 -29.42 18.33
C GLY A 63 10.33 -29.54 18.68
N MET A 64 9.67 -28.44 19.04
CA MET A 64 8.24 -28.41 19.37
C MET A 64 7.44 -28.00 18.14
N LYS A 65 6.22 -28.55 18.01
CA LYS A 65 5.29 -28.11 16.99
C LYS A 65 4.54 -26.85 17.43
N ALA A 66 4.45 -25.87 16.54
CA ALA A 66 3.72 -24.62 16.76
C ALA A 66 2.72 -24.38 15.62
N LYS A 67 1.56 -23.85 15.96
CA LYS A 67 0.59 -23.36 14.98
C LYS A 67 1.00 -21.96 14.52
N GLY A 68 0.90 -21.71 13.22
CA GLY A 68 1.08 -20.41 12.60
C GLY A 68 0.05 -20.17 11.51
N ILE A 69 0.23 -19.07 10.78
CA ILE A 69 -0.62 -18.73 9.64
C ILE A 69 0.22 -18.52 8.39
N LYS A 70 -0.34 -18.88 7.24
CA LYS A 70 0.18 -18.53 5.92
C LYS A 70 -0.87 -17.73 5.18
N LEU A 71 -0.59 -16.46 4.86
CA LEU A 71 -1.45 -15.62 4.01
C LEU A 71 -1.46 -16.20 2.59
N THR A 72 -2.57 -16.81 2.19
CA THR A 72 -2.72 -17.47 0.88
C THR A 72 -2.87 -16.46 -0.24
N ASP A 73 -3.54 -15.34 0.02
CA ASP A 73 -3.78 -14.32 -1.01
C ASP A 73 -2.52 -13.53 -1.35
N ALA A 74 -1.58 -13.41 -0.41
CA ALA A 74 -0.36 -12.63 -0.58
C ALA A 74 0.50 -13.11 -1.77
N GLU A 75 0.44 -14.40 -2.12
CA GLU A 75 1.15 -15.00 -3.26
C GLU A 75 0.52 -14.62 -4.62
N HIS A 76 -0.72 -14.12 -4.62
CA HIS A 76 -1.52 -13.87 -5.82
C HIS A 76 -1.75 -12.36 -6.08
N VAL A 77 -1.09 -11.49 -5.32
CA VAL A 77 -1.26 -10.04 -5.41
C VAL A 77 -0.71 -9.50 -6.74
N MET A 78 -1.48 -8.63 -7.38
CA MET A 78 -1.04 -7.81 -8.51
C MET A 78 -1.15 -6.34 -8.13
N ILE A 79 -0.07 -5.58 -8.26
CA ILE A 79 -0.06 -4.14 -7.98
C ILE A 79 0.02 -3.38 -9.29
N VAL A 80 -1.05 -2.67 -9.62
CA VAL A 80 -1.14 -1.86 -10.84
C VAL A 80 -0.85 -0.40 -10.52
N ASN A 81 0.24 0.12 -11.06
CA ASN A 81 0.67 1.50 -10.90
C ASN A 81 0.09 2.39 -12.00
N VAL A 82 -0.68 3.40 -11.63
CA VAL A 82 -1.12 4.47 -12.55
C VAL A 82 -0.06 5.57 -12.57
N LEU A 83 0.60 5.73 -13.72
CA LEU A 83 1.66 6.73 -13.86
C LEU A 83 1.12 8.17 -13.69
N ARG A 84 1.90 9.10 -13.15
CA ARG A 84 3.36 9.03 -12.85
C ARG A 84 3.70 9.02 -11.36
N ALA A 85 2.90 9.69 -10.53
CA ALA A 85 3.27 10.03 -9.16
C ALA A 85 3.17 8.86 -8.16
N ALA A 86 2.51 7.76 -8.54
CA ALA A 86 2.27 6.63 -7.64
C ALA A 86 3.47 5.69 -7.47
N VAL A 87 4.59 5.89 -8.19
CA VAL A 87 5.79 5.02 -8.11
C VAL A 87 6.32 4.84 -6.68
N PRO A 88 6.57 5.89 -5.86
CA PRO A 88 7.10 5.71 -4.50
C PRO A 88 6.09 5.03 -3.57
N PHE A 89 4.80 5.24 -3.79
CA PHE A 89 3.75 4.59 -3.01
C PHE A 89 3.71 3.08 -3.29
N VAL A 90 3.74 2.70 -4.57
CA VAL A 90 3.80 1.30 -5.02
C VAL A 90 5.08 0.62 -4.55
N GLU A 91 6.23 1.32 -4.56
CA GLU A 91 7.47 0.82 -3.96
C GLU A 91 7.26 0.42 -2.49
N GLY A 92 6.56 1.25 -1.72
CA GLY A 92 6.18 0.94 -0.34
C GLY A 92 5.36 -0.34 -0.23
N MET A 93 4.35 -0.51 -1.08
CA MET A 93 3.49 -1.71 -1.07
C MET A 93 4.26 -2.98 -1.44
N LEU A 94 5.16 -2.93 -2.43
CA LEU A 94 5.99 -4.05 -2.85
C LEU A 94 6.94 -4.55 -1.74
N LYS A 95 7.26 -3.71 -0.75
CA LYS A 95 8.02 -4.15 0.43
C LYS A 95 7.19 -5.01 1.39
N ILE A 96 5.86 -4.87 1.38
CA ILE A 96 4.95 -5.69 2.19
C ILE A 96 4.51 -6.95 1.45
N PHE A 97 4.35 -6.87 0.12
CA PHE A 97 4.04 -8.00 -0.74
C PHE A 97 5.15 -8.26 -1.76
N PRO A 98 6.28 -8.91 -1.35
CA PRO A 98 7.42 -9.12 -2.24
C PRO A 98 7.13 -9.99 -3.47
N ALA A 99 6.18 -10.92 -3.34
CA ALA A 99 5.75 -11.81 -4.42
C ALA A 99 4.76 -11.13 -5.39
N ALA A 100 4.29 -9.92 -5.08
CA ALA A 100 3.30 -9.25 -5.90
C ALA A 100 3.85 -8.94 -7.29
N ARG A 101 3.01 -9.11 -8.31
CA ARG A 101 3.36 -8.84 -9.72
C ARG A 101 3.11 -7.36 -10.03
N PRO A 102 4.15 -6.54 -10.27
CA PRO A 102 3.95 -5.14 -10.63
C PRO A 102 3.46 -5.01 -12.07
N ARG A 103 2.49 -4.13 -12.31
CA ARG A 103 2.01 -3.73 -13.64
C ARG A 103 1.93 -2.21 -13.71
N ILE A 104 1.99 -1.67 -14.91
CA ILE A 104 1.95 -0.23 -15.13
C ILE A 104 0.86 0.08 -16.15
N ILE A 105 0.05 1.09 -15.85
CA ILE A 105 -0.91 1.68 -16.78
C ILE A 105 -0.62 3.19 -16.84
N SER A 106 -0.67 3.74 -18.05
CA SER A 106 -0.61 5.18 -18.26
C SER A 106 -2.03 5.71 -18.47
N ALA A 107 -2.39 6.75 -17.71
CA ALA A 107 -3.65 7.45 -17.87
C ALA A 107 -3.39 8.95 -17.72
N LYS A 108 -4.19 9.75 -18.42
CA LYS A 108 -4.18 11.21 -18.33
C LYS A 108 -5.58 11.67 -17.98
N ARG A 109 -5.70 12.49 -16.94
CA ARG A 109 -6.96 13.17 -16.64
C ARG A 109 -7.18 14.27 -17.68
N LEU A 110 -8.39 14.32 -18.23
CA LEU A 110 -8.86 15.47 -18.99
C LEU A 110 -9.22 16.56 -17.97
N GLU A 111 -8.34 17.54 -17.84
CA GLU A 111 -8.62 18.72 -17.00
C GLU A 111 -9.51 19.68 -17.81
N GLU A 112 -10.64 20.09 -17.23
CA GLU A 112 -11.50 21.11 -17.82
C GLU A 112 -10.68 22.38 -18.07
N GLY A 113 -10.60 22.80 -19.34
CA GLY A 113 -9.76 23.92 -19.81
C GLY A 113 -8.62 23.53 -20.76
N THR A 114 -8.32 22.23 -20.90
CA THR A 114 -7.35 21.75 -21.90
C THR A 114 -8.12 21.28 -23.14
N ALA A 115 -8.69 22.21 -23.90
CA ALA A 115 -9.16 21.91 -25.25
C ALA A 115 -7.98 21.36 -26.06
N ALA A 116 -8.22 20.31 -26.84
CA ALA A 116 -7.24 19.66 -27.68
C ALA A 116 -6.50 20.69 -28.55
N ALA A 117 -5.19 20.79 -28.35
CA ALA A 117 -4.25 21.32 -29.33
C ALA A 117 -3.53 20.14 -29.98
#